data_AF-A0AAW0DUL3-F1
#
_entry.id   AF-A0AAW0DUL3-F1
#
_cell.length_a   1.000
_cell.length_b   1.000
_cell.length_c   1.000
_cell.angle_alpha   90.00
_cell.angle_beta   90.00
_cell.angle_gamma   90.00
#
_symmetry.space_group_name_H-M   'P 1'
#
loop_
_entity.id
_entity.type
_entity.pdbx_description
1 polymer ?
#
loop_
_entity_poly.entity_id
_entity_poly.type
_entity_poly.pdbx_seq_one_letter_code
_entity_poly.pdbx_strand_id
1 'polypeptide(L)'
;MAESQDDVVSVGDVSDDARTAPQNTSNNSPVSADSAWTSRRGKARCDSCRLRNLKCDRILPTCNQCRWTPVTECTYTPLPTPAHRGVPRCDRCRESNLKCDRAAPVCQYCRESNITDCRYTPKKRARPSSDSHQSASASRVPYNTQAQSASFMFTNISGPGENGSYSRTFFNETAPSTSRIDLGAHPRPMDVDRPLSGFPGRPTTVSEGPPLALLPAPAPASHLVSLPFQQPFISHSFPEPNQNSRLKPWSHPSFCALPDAVVQRLAGIKSSEMPNRDEFDRVLEDFLARLQSDLRETACLAPEKYATIANCLSRNDITRLSERIRAWATCHRLSSGADTVNLIVAPRDSYFLASPEEQARFLQEYRGALDPRSRAAPLASSPGQKSSSEKDNNAISNADGQQQFERIPVQPQIYDCLAYAHRGHASSVAVMMEIRRMSVSGITWPMAEMFVGLCPLCNVVTKGGSALATKGSTNLGAAAR
;
A
#
# COMPACT_ATOMS: atom_id res chain seq x y z
N MET A 1 50.88 -73.35 12.07
CA MET A 1 50.66 -73.64 13.50
C MET A 1 50.15 -72.38 14.16
N ALA A 2 49.17 -72.57 15.06
CA ALA A 2 48.51 -71.61 15.94
C ALA A 2 47.42 -70.72 15.32
N GLU A 3 46.20 -71.21 15.53
CA GLU A 3 44.88 -70.57 15.43
C GLU A 3 44.74 -69.41 16.45
N SER A 4 43.86 -68.44 16.15
CA SER A 4 43.34 -67.46 17.12
C SER A 4 41.86 -67.24 16.85
N GLN A 5 41.08 -67.44 17.91
CA GLN A 5 39.63 -67.62 18.00
C GLN A 5 38.79 -66.35 17.80
N ASP A 6 37.57 -66.64 17.34
CA ASP A 6 36.37 -65.81 17.29
C ASP A 6 35.85 -65.40 18.68
N ASP A 7 35.23 -64.21 18.75
CA ASP A 7 34.12 -63.93 19.67
C ASP A 7 33.20 -62.87 19.05
N VAL A 8 32.07 -63.33 18.49
CA VAL A 8 30.99 -62.50 17.94
C VAL A 8 29.83 -62.54 18.92
N VAL A 9 29.51 -61.39 19.51
CA VAL A 9 28.40 -61.25 20.46
C VAL A 9 27.07 -61.20 19.70
N SER A 10 26.24 -62.20 19.99
CA SER A 10 24.89 -62.43 19.44
C SER A 10 23.89 -61.35 19.86
N VAL A 11 23.20 -60.78 18.88
CA VAL A 11 22.09 -59.83 19.06
C VAL A 11 20.81 -60.62 19.28
N GLY A 12 20.18 -60.40 20.43
CA GLY A 12 18.91 -61.02 20.80
C GLY A 12 17.75 -60.52 19.94
N ASP A 13 17.02 -61.48 19.38
CA ASP A 13 15.75 -61.37 18.69
C ASP A 13 14.63 -61.13 19.72
N VAL A 14 13.84 -60.05 19.56
CA VAL A 14 12.62 -59.81 20.36
C VAL A 14 11.50 -59.42 19.40
N SER A 15 10.57 -60.35 19.25
CA SER A 15 9.33 -60.28 18.47
C SER A 15 8.46 -59.04 18.77
N ASP A 16 8.02 -58.43 17.68
CA ASP A 16 6.76 -57.70 17.54
C ASP A 16 5.56 -58.66 17.62
N ASP A 17 4.57 -58.40 18.48
CA ASP A 17 3.14 -58.30 18.14
C ASP A 17 2.26 -58.14 19.40
N ALA A 18 1.85 -56.90 19.70
CA ALA A 18 0.70 -56.64 20.58
C ALA A 18 0.07 -55.28 20.26
N ARG A 19 -0.99 -55.33 19.44
CA ARG A 19 -1.89 -54.22 19.12
C ARG A 19 -2.47 -53.59 20.40
N THR A 20 -2.17 -52.31 20.62
CA THR A 20 -2.95 -51.48 21.56
C THR A 20 -3.38 -50.20 20.84
N ALA A 21 -4.68 -50.11 20.57
CA ALA A 21 -5.31 -48.92 20.00
C ALA A 21 -5.47 -47.84 21.09
N PRO A 22 -5.13 -46.57 20.83
CA PRO A 22 -5.50 -45.48 21.73
C PRO A 22 -6.98 -45.13 21.51
N GLN A 23 -7.79 -45.37 22.56
CA GLN A 23 -9.13 -44.80 22.67
C GLN A 23 -9.03 -43.27 22.68
N ASN A 24 -9.45 -42.67 21.57
CA ASN A 24 -9.64 -41.23 21.45
C ASN A 24 -11.03 -40.90 21.99
N THR A 25 -11.11 -40.46 23.24
CA THR A 25 -12.37 -40.03 23.88
C THR A 25 -12.83 -38.72 23.26
N SER A 26 -13.88 -38.81 22.45
CA SER A 26 -14.58 -37.70 21.84
C SER A 26 -15.26 -36.82 22.90
N ASN A 27 -14.69 -35.65 23.18
CA ASN A 27 -15.38 -34.57 23.88
C ASN A 27 -16.39 -33.91 22.93
N ASN A 28 -17.61 -34.44 22.90
CA ASN A 28 -18.78 -33.79 22.31
C ASN A 28 -19.29 -32.72 23.28
N SER A 29 -18.77 -31.50 23.18
CA SER A 29 -19.45 -30.34 23.74
C SER A 29 -20.64 -29.97 22.83
N PRO A 30 -21.82 -29.67 23.39
CA PRO A 30 -23.00 -29.33 22.60
C PRO A 30 -22.77 -28.00 21.88
N VAL A 31 -22.64 -28.08 20.56
CA VAL A 31 -22.59 -26.91 19.67
C VAL A 31 -23.97 -26.23 19.77
N SER A 32 -23.99 -25.04 20.39
CA SER A 32 -25.18 -24.20 20.48
C SER A 32 -25.78 -23.98 19.10
N ALA A 33 -27.01 -24.47 18.94
CA ALA A 33 -27.82 -24.37 17.74
C ALA A 33 -28.42 -22.97 17.57
N ASP A 34 -27.59 -21.94 17.53
CA ASP A 34 -28.01 -20.55 17.29
C ASP A 34 -27.10 -19.87 16.28
N SER A 35 -27.44 -19.95 15.00
CA SER A 35 -27.22 -18.89 14.00
C SER A 35 -27.59 -19.32 12.56
N ALA A 36 -28.72 -19.99 12.37
CA ALA A 36 -29.33 -20.13 11.04
C ALA A 36 -30.04 -18.82 10.61
N TRP A 37 -29.32 -17.70 10.64
CA TRP A 37 -29.74 -16.42 10.04
C TRP A 37 -29.05 -16.25 8.68
N THR A 38 -29.26 -17.20 7.77
CA THR A 38 -28.82 -17.14 6.37
C THR A 38 -29.80 -16.33 5.53
N SER A 39 -29.98 -15.06 5.88
CA SER A 39 -30.58 -14.08 4.96
C SER A 39 -29.55 -13.70 3.90
N ARG A 40 -29.91 -13.87 2.62
CA ARG A 40 -29.08 -13.54 1.44
C ARG A 40 -28.78 -12.04 1.28
N ARG A 41 -29.27 -11.16 2.18
CA ARG A 41 -28.95 -9.72 2.17
C ARG A 41 -27.94 -9.37 3.25
N GLY A 42 -26.67 -9.37 2.86
CA GLY A 42 -25.57 -8.74 3.59
C GLY A 42 -25.17 -9.47 4.87
N LYS A 43 -24.06 -10.19 4.83
CA LYS A 43 -23.41 -10.76 6.02
C LYS A 43 -23.18 -9.64 7.04
N ALA A 44 -23.59 -9.83 8.30
CA ALA A 44 -23.39 -8.82 9.33
C ALA A 44 -21.89 -8.58 9.56
N ARG A 45 -21.49 -7.31 9.67
CA ARG A 45 -20.12 -6.89 9.97
C ARG A 45 -19.97 -6.77 11.49
N CYS A 46 -18.78 -7.04 12.03
CA CYS A 46 -18.48 -6.72 13.43
C CYS A 46 -18.56 -5.21 13.67
N ASP A 47 -18.62 -4.78 14.93
CA ASP A 47 -18.80 -3.38 15.29
C ASP A 47 -17.67 -2.49 14.77
N SER A 48 -16.42 -2.93 14.89
CA SER A 48 -15.25 -2.19 14.37
C SER A 48 -15.29 -2.03 12.84
N CYS A 49 -15.57 -3.11 12.11
CA CYS A 49 -15.72 -3.05 10.65
C CYS A 49 -16.94 -2.23 10.22
N ARG A 50 -18.02 -2.23 11.01
CA ARG A 50 -19.23 -1.44 10.76
C ARG A 50 -18.95 0.06 10.92
N LEU A 51 -18.29 0.46 12.02
CA LEU A 51 -17.92 1.86 12.30
C LEU A 51 -16.96 2.42 11.25
N ARG A 52 -16.01 1.60 10.77
CA ARG A 52 -15.01 2.01 9.77
C ARG A 52 -15.43 1.72 8.32
N ASN A 53 -16.66 1.24 8.11
CA ASN A 53 -17.18 0.84 6.81
C ASN A 53 -16.28 -0.18 6.04
N LEU A 54 -15.57 -1.05 6.74
CA LEU A 54 -14.71 -2.10 6.17
C LEU A 54 -15.51 -3.36 5.83
N LYS A 55 -14.97 -4.21 4.94
CA LYS A 55 -15.51 -5.55 4.67
C LYS A 55 -15.15 -6.48 5.82
N CYS A 56 -16.13 -7.17 6.40
CA CYS A 56 -15.92 -8.13 7.49
C CYS A 56 -16.09 -9.55 6.97
N ASP A 57 -15.11 -10.42 7.21
CA ASP A 57 -15.08 -11.81 6.77
C ASP A 57 -15.70 -12.79 7.78
N ARG A 58 -16.08 -12.29 8.97
CA ARG A 58 -16.94 -12.97 9.96
C ARG A 58 -16.35 -14.25 10.57
N ILE A 59 -15.03 -14.38 10.53
CA ILE A 59 -14.32 -15.40 11.29
C ILE A 59 -14.51 -15.07 12.77
N LEU A 60 -15.12 -15.99 13.52
CA LEU A 60 -15.20 -15.92 14.97
C LEU A 60 -13.97 -16.62 15.57
N PRO A 61 -13.40 -16.12 16.68
CA PRO A 61 -13.86 -14.98 17.49
C PRO A 61 -13.49 -13.60 16.92
N THR A 62 -12.51 -13.51 16.02
CA THR A 62 -11.97 -12.24 15.49
C THR A 62 -11.88 -12.27 13.97
N CYS A 63 -12.48 -11.27 13.28
CA CYS A 63 -12.44 -11.16 11.82
C CYS A 63 -11.02 -10.79 11.34
N ASN A 64 -10.62 -11.15 10.10
CA ASN A 64 -9.26 -10.87 9.62
C ASN A 64 -8.91 -9.37 9.66
N GLN A 65 -9.87 -8.48 9.42
CA GLN A 65 -9.62 -7.04 9.51
C GLN A 65 -9.27 -6.59 10.93
N CYS A 66 -9.97 -7.13 11.93
CA CYS A 66 -9.70 -6.82 13.33
C CYS A 66 -8.46 -7.55 13.85
N ARG A 67 -8.10 -8.72 13.29
CA ARG A 67 -6.91 -9.49 13.71
C ARG A 67 -5.62 -8.70 13.59
N TRP A 68 -5.52 -7.83 12.58
CA TRP A 68 -4.35 -6.99 12.33
C TRP A 68 -4.41 -5.62 13.02
N THR A 69 -5.53 -5.27 13.65
CA THR A 69 -5.71 -3.98 14.31
C THR A 69 -5.70 -4.16 15.84
N PRO A 70 -4.59 -3.91 16.54
CA PRO A 70 -4.40 -4.30 17.94
C PRO A 70 -5.27 -3.52 18.97
N VAL A 71 -6.11 -2.59 18.53
CA VAL A 71 -6.74 -1.58 19.41
C VAL A 71 -8.23 -1.84 19.65
N THR A 72 -8.91 -2.69 18.87
CA THR A 72 -10.37 -2.86 19.00
C THR A 72 -10.80 -4.32 19.06
N GLU A 73 -11.50 -4.68 20.14
CA GLU A 73 -12.16 -5.97 20.29
C GLU A 73 -13.16 -6.20 19.14
N CYS A 74 -13.16 -7.41 18.57
CA CYS A 74 -14.01 -7.77 17.43
C CYS A 74 -15.40 -8.25 17.89
N THR A 75 -16.17 -7.35 18.48
CA THR A 75 -17.52 -7.62 18.98
C THR A 75 -18.57 -7.57 17.87
N TYR A 76 -19.61 -8.41 18.01
CA TYR A 76 -20.79 -8.42 17.14
C TYR A 76 -22.01 -8.05 17.97
N THR A 77 -22.28 -6.75 18.11
CA THR A 77 -23.54 -6.32 18.71
C THR A 77 -24.70 -6.74 17.80
N PRO A 78 -25.63 -7.60 18.25
CA PRO A 78 -26.77 -8.00 17.45
C PRO A 78 -27.54 -6.75 17.04
N LEU A 79 -27.75 -6.59 15.73
CA LEU A 79 -28.58 -5.49 15.25
C LEU A 79 -29.97 -5.62 15.89
N PRO A 80 -30.58 -4.51 16.36
CA PRO A 80 -31.96 -4.55 16.82
C PRO A 80 -32.82 -5.19 15.73
N THR A 81 -33.67 -6.13 16.12
CA THR A 81 -34.38 -7.03 15.21
C THR A 81 -35.04 -6.25 14.06
N PRO A 82 -35.05 -6.78 12.81
CA PRO A 82 -35.50 -6.06 11.60
C PRO A 82 -36.97 -5.61 11.57
N ALA A 83 -37.70 -5.63 12.69
CA ALA A 83 -39.09 -5.25 12.83
C ALA A 83 -39.42 -3.83 12.31
N HIS A 84 -38.42 -2.96 12.13
CA HIS A 84 -38.62 -1.57 11.67
C HIS A 84 -38.46 -1.35 10.16
N ARG A 85 -38.13 -2.37 9.35
CA ARG A 85 -37.99 -2.20 7.89
C ARG A 85 -39.31 -2.17 7.10
N GLY A 86 -40.45 -2.43 7.73
CA GLY A 86 -41.78 -2.36 7.09
C GLY A 86 -42.72 -1.28 7.63
N VAL A 87 -42.38 -0.61 8.74
CA VAL A 87 -43.26 0.39 9.36
C VAL A 87 -43.22 1.68 8.51
N PRO A 88 -44.36 2.20 8.04
CA PRO A 88 -44.40 3.46 7.30
C PRO A 88 -43.91 4.62 8.20
N ARG A 89 -43.58 5.77 7.59
CA ARG A 89 -43.40 7.02 8.37
C ARG A 89 -44.71 7.32 9.11
N CYS A 90 -44.65 7.85 10.33
CA CYS A 90 -45.86 8.37 11.00
C CYS A 90 -46.51 9.44 10.12
N ASP A 91 -47.82 9.65 10.28
CA ASP A 91 -48.61 10.50 9.38
C ASP A 91 -48.06 11.93 9.32
N ARG A 92 -47.62 12.47 10.45
CA ARG A 92 -47.03 13.82 10.52
C ARG A 92 -45.67 13.93 9.84
N CYS A 93 -44.75 13.01 10.10
CA CYS A 93 -43.46 12.98 9.39
C CYS A 93 -43.65 12.70 7.89
N ARG A 94 -44.74 12.02 7.50
CA ARG A 94 -45.11 11.82 6.09
C ARG A 94 -45.60 13.13 5.46
N GLU A 95 -46.46 13.87 6.13
CA GLU A 95 -47.00 15.16 5.68
C GLU A 95 -45.93 16.25 5.61
N SER A 96 -45.06 16.34 6.62
CA SER A 96 -43.94 17.28 6.66
C SER A 96 -42.71 16.81 5.87
N ASN A 97 -42.80 15.65 5.20
CA ASN A 97 -41.71 15.00 4.47
C ASN A 97 -40.38 14.82 5.25
N LEU A 98 -40.47 14.62 6.57
CA LEU A 98 -39.33 14.42 7.45
C LEU A 98 -38.89 12.94 7.51
N LYS A 99 -37.66 12.70 7.98
CA LYS A 99 -37.18 11.34 8.27
C LYS A 99 -37.75 10.88 9.61
N CYS A 100 -38.62 9.87 9.57
CA CYS A 100 -39.17 9.21 10.75
C CYS A 100 -38.23 8.07 11.16
N ASP A 101 -37.77 8.07 12.40
CA ASP A 101 -36.94 7.04 13.04
C ASP A 101 -37.72 5.76 13.41
N ARG A 102 -39.04 5.76 13.23
CA ARG A 102 -39.95 4.59 13.32
C ARG A 102 -39.90 3.85 14.65
N ALA A 103 -39.44 4.49 15.72
CA ALA A 103 -39.66 4.01 17.07
C ALA A 103 -41.17 4.07 17.36
N ALA A 104 -41.77 2.91 17.66
CA ALA A 104 -43.13 2.82 18.19
C ALA A 104 -43.03 2.80 19.73
N PRO A 105 -43.96 3.46 20.46
CA PRO A 105 -45.22 4.04 19.99
C PRO A 105 -45.09 5.47 19.41
N VAL A 106 -44.06 6.24 19.81
CA VAL A 106 -43.84 7.63 19.36
C VAL A 106 -42.42 7.76 18.79
N CYS A 107 -42.33 8.24 17.56
CA CYS A 107 -41.04 8.47 16.89
C CYS A 107 -40.25 9.58 17.60
N GLN A 108 -38.92 9.51 17.58
CA GLN A 108 -38.00 10.45 18.21
C GLN A 108 -38.31 11.90 17.84
N TYR A 109 -38.60 12.19 16.56
CA TYR A 109 -38.94 13.55 16.14
C TYR A 109 -40.21 14.08 16.80
N CYS A 110 -41.28 13.27 16.84
CA CYS A 110 -42.52 13.64 17.52
C CYS A 110 -42.31 13.78 19.03
N ARG A 111 -41.44 12.95 19.62
CA ARG A 111 -41.09 13.01 21.04
C ARG A 111 -40.36 14.30 21.39
N GLU A 112 -39.32 14.64 20.64
CA GLU A 112 -38.51 15.86 20.84
C GLU A 112 -39.34 17.13 20.63
N SER A 113 -40.31 17.08 19.71
CA SER A 113 -41.22 18.19 19.43
C SER A 113 -42.43 18.25 20.39
N ASN A 114 -42.49 17.39 21.42
CA ASN A 114 -43.63 17.26 22.34
C ASN A 114 -44.99 17.08 21.63
N ILE A 115 -45.00 16.38 20.49
CA ILE A 115 -46.20 16.07 19.72
C ILE A 115 -46.78 14.76 20.25
N THR A 116 -47.97 14.84 20.84
CA THR A 116 -48.68 13.68 21.39
C THR A 116 -49.39 12.83 20.32
N ASP A 117 -49.64 13.39 19.12
CA ASP A 117 -50.38 12.73 18.03
C ASP A 117 -49.48 12.08 16.97
N CYS A 118 -48.64 11.13 17.38
CA CYS A 118 -47.78 10.36 16.48
C CYS A 118 -48.47 9.07 16.01
N ARG A 119 -49.29 9.16 14.94
CA ARG A 119 -50.03 8.01 14.38
C ARG A 119 -49.34 7.40 13.17
N TYR A 120 -49.52 6.10 12.98
CA TYR A 120 -49.00 5.34 11.84
C TYR A 120 -50.15 4.74 11.04
N THR A 121 -50.72 5.49 10.09
CA THR A 121 -51.79 4.96 9.23
C THR A 121 -51.23 4.09 8.11
N PRO A 122 -51.67 2.82 7.97
CA PRO A 122 -51.28 1.96 6.85
C PRO A 122 -51.64 2.63 5.52
N LYS A 123 -50.69 2.70 4.58
CA LYS A 123 -50.93 3.32 3.27
C LYS A 123 -51.96 2.48 2.50
N LYS A 124 -53.22 2.92 2.46
CA LYS A 124 -54.28 2.33 1.61
C LYS A 124 -53.84 2.49 0.16
N ARG A 125 -53.33 1.40 -0.43
CA ARG A 125 -52.97 1.37 -1.86
C ARG A 125 -54.27 1.59 -2.61
N ALA A 126 -54.41 2.73 -3.29
CA ALA A 126 -55.55 2.95 -4.18
C ALA A 126 -55.57 1.78 -5.17
N ARG A 127 -56.59 0.92 -5.05
CA ARG A 127 -56.89 -0.05 -6.11
C ARG A 127 -57.36 0.81 -7.29
N PRO A 128 -56.68 0.79 -8.45
CA PRO A 128 -57.20 1.49 -9.61
C PRO A 128 -58.59 0.90 -9.91
N SER A 129 -59.61 1.76 -9.95
CA SER A 129 -60.95 1.37 -10.39
C SER A 129 -60.84 0.84 -11.81
N SER A 130 -60.96 -0.48 -11.95
CA SER A 130 -61.17 -1.15 -13.22
C SER A 130 -62.62 -0.91 -13.62
N ASP A 131 -62.87 0.19 -14.32
CA ASP A 131 -64.16 0.47 -14.95
C ASP A 131 -63.91 0.92 -16.40
N SER A 132 -64.01 -0.03 -17.33
CA SER A 132 -64.21 0.15 -18.76
C SER A 132 -64.49 -1.22 -19.38
N HIS A 133 -65.69 -1.75 -19.09
CA HIS A 133 -66.32 -2.70 -20.00
C HIS A 133 -66.88 -1.91 -21.19
N GLN A 134 -66.18 -1.97 -22.33
CA GLN A 134 -66.83 -1.89 -23.63
C GLN A 134 -66.52 -3.16 -24.41
N SER A 135 -67.58 -3.59 -25.08
CA SER A 135 -67.86 -4.93 -25.53
C SER A 135 -67.28 -5.21 -26.92
N ALA A 136 -67.20 -6.51 -27.22
CA ALA A 136 -67.01 -7.14 -28.53
C ALA A 136 -65.58 -7.12 -29.10
N SER A 137 -65.02 -8.20 -29.64
CA SER A 137 -65.46 -9.58 -29.82
C SER A 137 -64.28 -10.40 -30.38
N ALA A 138 -64.31 -11.71 -30.11
CA ALA A 138 -63.70 -12.79 -30.87
C ALA A 138 -62.23 -13.19 -30.60
N SER A 139 -62.10 -14.22 -29.76
CA SER A 139 -61.62 -15.57 -30.13
C SER A 139 -60.14 -15.75 -30.50
N ARG A 140 -59.35 -16.34 -29.59
CA ARG A 140 -58.90 -17.76 -29.66
C ARG A 140 -58.02 -18.15 -28.46
N VAL A 141 -58.04 -19.44 -28.18
CA VAL A 141 -57.70 -20.16 -26.94
C VAL A 141 -56.24 -20.71 -26.97
N PRO A 142 -55.71 -21.47 -25.98
CA PRO A 142 -54.42 -21.20 -25.34
C PRO A 142 -53.39 -22.34 -25.52
N TYR A 143 -52.12 -22.15 -25.11
CA TYR A 143 -51.35 -23.26 -24.52
C TYR A 143 -50.08 -22.79 -23.79
N ASN A 144 -50.09 -23.05 -22.48
CA ASN A 144 -49.10 -23.75 -21.68
C ASN A 144 -47.65 -23.25 -21.46
N THR A 145 -47.31 -23.46 -20.20
CA THR A 145 -46.07 -23.34 -19.43
C THR A 145 -44.80 -23.86 -20.10
N GLN A 146 -43.70 -23.12 -19.94
CA GLN A 146 -42.42 -23.66 -19.43
C GLN A 146 -41.46 -22.52 -19.06
N ALA A 147 -41.10 -22.49 -17.78
CA ALA A 147 -40.03 -21.67 -17.25
C ALA A 147 -38.67 -22.27 -17.67
N GLN A 148 -37.84 -21.48 -18.35
CA GLN A 148 -36.45 -21.82 -18.62
C GLN A 148 -35.52 -20.96 -17.76
N SER A 149 -34.76 -21.66 -16.94
CA SER A 149 -33.69 -21.22 -16.05
C SER A 149 -32.50 -20.73 -16.86
N ALA A 150 -32.08 -19.49 -16.64
CA ALA A 150 -30.85 -18.94 -17.22
C ALA A 150 -29.62 -19.44 -16.44
N SER A 151 -28.85 -20.33 -17.08
CA SER A 151 -27.52 -20.77 -16.65
C SER A 151 -26.47 -19.79 -17.20
N PHE A 152 -25.69 -19.17 -16.32
CA PHE A 152 -24.57 -18.29 -16.66
C PHE A 152 -23.28 -19.12 -16.61
N MET A 153 -22.80 -19.55 -17.78
CA MET A 153 -21.44 -20.08 -17.95
C MET A 153 -20.49 -18.90 -18.16
N PHE A 154 -19.44 -18.78 -17.33
CA PHE A 154 -18.30 -17.91 -17.59
C PHE A 154 -17.34 -18.62 -18.55
N THR A 155 -17.20 -18.09 -19.76
CA THR A 155 -16.22 -18.53 -20.75
C THR A 155 -14.89 -17.81 -20.50
N ASN A 156 -13.82 -18.59 -20.30
CA ASN A 156 -12.44 -18.12 -20.40
C ASN A 156 -12.15 -17.71 -21.85
N ILE A 157 -11.68 -16.48 -22.06
CA ILE A 157 -11.08 -16.05 -23.33
C ILE A 157 -9.60 -15.76 -23.05
N SER A 158 -8.76 -16.68 -23.52
CA SER A 158 -7.35 -16.44 -23.81
C SER A 158 -7.26 -15.70 -25.13
N GLY A 159 -6.70 -14.49 -25.13
CA GLY A 159 -6.39 -13.71 -26.33
C GLY A 159 -4.87 -13.50 -26.43
N PRO A 160 -4.26 -13.72 -27.61
CA PRO A 160 -2.83 -13.54 -27.81
C PRO A 160 -2.48 -12.09 -28.16
N GLY A 161 -1.35 -11.64 -27.61
CA GLY A 161 -0.42 -10.66 -28.19
C GLY A 161 -0.95 -9.31 -28.66
N GLU A 162 -0.55 -8.23 -27.98
CA GLU A 162 -0.21 -6.98 -28.65
C GLU A 162 0.64 -6.07 -27.76
N ASN A 163 1.70 -5.53 -28.37
CA ASN A 163 2.70 -4.63 -27.81
C ASN A 163 2.05 -3.31 -27.34
N GLY A 164 2.12 -3.04 -26.04
CA GLY A 164 1.68 -1.77 -25.45
C GLY A 164 2.83 -1.04 -24.75
N SER A 165 3.59 -0.26 -25.51
CA SER A 165 4.52 0.74 -24.96
C SER A 165 3.73 1.82 -24.22
N TYR A 166 3.76 1.79 -22.89
CA TYR A 166 3.10 2.79 -22.04
C TYR A 166 4.14 3.77 -21.49
N SER A 167 4.62 4.66 -22.35
CA SER A 167 5.43 5.81 -21.94
C SER A 167 4.47 6.96 -21.59
N ARG A 168 4.14 7.11 -20.30
CA ARG A 168 3.43 8.28 -19.77
C ARG A 168 4.42 9.23 -19.13
N THR A 169 4.76 10.30 -19.86
CA THR A 169 5.24 11.55 -19.29
C THR A 169 4.11 12.23 -18.54
N PHE A 170 4.29 12.52 -17.24
CA PHE A 170 3.49 13.51 -16.54
C PHE A 170 4.39 14.58 -15.90
N PHE A 171 4.02 15.81 -16.20
CA PHE A 171 4.61 17.08 -15.80
C PHE A 171 4.41 17.37 -14.30
N ASN A 172 5.29 18.24 -13.79
CA ASN A 172 5.15 19.00 -12.54
C ASN A 172 3.77 19.67 -12.44
N GLU A 173 3.06 19.45 -11.32
CA GLU A 173 1.93 20.29 -10.91
C GLU A 173 2.36 21.26 -9.81
N THR A 174 2.41 22.53 -10.20
CA THR A 174 2.35 23.70 -9.32
C THR A 174 0.93 23.89 -8.75
N ALA A 175 0.89 24.38 -7.51
CA ALA A 175 -0.21 24.82 -6.65
C ALA A 175 -1.64 25.03 -7.23
N PRO A 176 -2.70 24.73 -6.45
CA PRO A 176 -4.08 24.84 -6.90
C PRO A 176 -4.59 26.29 -6.85
N SER A 177 -4.98 26.82 -8.01
CA SER A 177 -5.82 28.02 -8.13
C SER A 177 -7.28 27.61 -8.19
N THR A 178 -8.11 28.32 -7.44
CA THR A 178 -9.54 28.11 -7.28
C THR A 178 -10.30 28.81 -8.41
N SER A 179 -11.06 28.05 -9.21
CA SER A 179 -12.14 28.65 -10.02
C SER A 179 -13.33 27.71 -10.13
N ARG A 180 -14.47 28.23 -9.66
CA ARG A 180 -15.82 27.71 -9.78
C ARG A 180 -16.19 27.42 -11.23
N ILE A 181 -16.81 26.27 -11.49
CA ILE A 181 -17.48 25.98 -12.76
C ILE A 181 -18.98 26.17 -12.54
N ASP A 182 -19.52 27.15 -13.25
CA ASP A 182 -20.95 27.38 -13.45
C ASP A 182 -21.44 26.53 -14.64
N LEU A 183 -22.63 25.96 -14.49
CA LEU A 183 -23.21 24.98 -15.40
C LEU A 183 -24.36 25.63 -16.17
N GLY A 184 -24.22 25.76 -17.49
CA GLY A 184 -25.37 25.88 -18.38
C GLY A 184 -25.13 26.70 -19.65
N ALA A 185 -25.21 26.06 -20.82
CA ALA A 185 -26.16 26.41 -21.88
C ALA A 185 -25.91 25.60 -23.17
N HIS A 186 -26.98 25.53 -23.96
CA HIS A 186 -27.30 24.65 -25.08
C HIS A 186 -26.42 24.69 -26.35
N PRO A 187 -26.56 23.68 -27.24
CA PRO A 187 -25.85 23.58 -28.50
C PRO A 187 -26.61 24.26 -29.64
N ARG A 188 -25.88 24.86 -30.59
CA ARG A 188 -26.39 25.23 -31.94
C ARG A 188 -25.28 25.20 -33.00
N PRO A 189 -25.65 25.07 -34.28
CA PRO A 189 -25.10 24.09 -35.21
C PRO A 189 -24.04 24.66 -36.17
N MET A 190 -23.43 23.72 -36.90
CA MET A 190 -22.47 23.93 -37.99
C MET A 190 -22.91 24.98 -38.99
N ASP A 191 -21.93 25.77 -39.45
CA ASP A 191 -21.97 26.35 -40.77
C ASP A 191 -20.61 26.24 -41.46
N VAL A 192 -20.69 26.03 -42.76
CA VAL A 192 -19.66 25.57 -43.69
C VAL A 192 -19.11 26.78 -44.45
N ASP A 193 -17.90 26.61 -45.01
CA ASP A 193 -17.31 27.33 -46.14
C ASP A 193 -16.20 28.40 -45.91
N ARG A 194 -15.01 28.03 -46.42
CA ARG A 194 -14.12 28.80 -47.34
C ARG A 194 -13.00 29.70 -46.77
N PRO A 195 -11.96 30.06 -47.56
CA PRO A 195 -10.81 29.22 -47.90
C PRO A 195 -9.43 29.88 -47.65
N LEU A 196 -8.39 29.08 -47.89
CA LEU A 196 -6.96 29.38 -48.08
C LEU A 196 -6.58 30.76 -48.65
N SER A 197 -5.67 31.43 -47.94
CA SER A 197 -4.64 32.39 -48.40
C SER A 197 -3.77 32.71 -47.16
N GLY A 198 -2.44 32.84 -47.15
CA GLY A 198 -1.44 33.05 -48.19
C GLY A 198 -0.54 34.23 -47.80
N PHE A 199 0.55 33.97 -47.03
CA PHE A 199 1.75 34.81 -46.79
C PHE A 199 1.57 36.21 -46.10
N PRO A 200 2.65 36.95 -45.72
CA PRO A 200 4.01 36.61 -45.25
C PRO A 200 4.36 37.32 -43.91
N GLY A 201 5.54 37.01 -43.32
CA GLY A 201 5.97 37.57 -42.04
C GLY A 201 6.55 39.00 -42.06
N ARG A 202 6.69 39.60 -40.87
CA ARG A 202 7.75 40.56 -40.44
C ARG A 202 7.54 40.95 -38.94
N PRO A 203 8.38 41.80 -38.28
CA PRO A 203 9.35 41.35 -37.27
C PRO A 203 9.21 42.02 -35.88
N THR A 204 10.08 41.57 -34.96
CA THR A 204 10.64 42.26 -33.77
C THR A 204 10.11 43.63 -33.37
N THR A 205 9.61 43.74 -32.13
CA THR A 205 9.67 44.96 -31.32
C THR A 205 10.03 44.62 -29.87
N VAL A 206 11.21 45.08 -29.47
CA VAL A 206 11.72 45.17 -28.10
C VAL A 206 10.90 46.26 -27.38
N SER A 207 10.31 45.92 -26.24
CA SER A 207 9.65 46.91 -25.36
C SER A 207 10.50 47.08 -24.11
N GLU A 208 11.10 48.26 -24.02
CA GLU A 208 11.80 48.80 -22.85
C GLU A 208 10.82 48.95 -21.68
N GLY A 209 11.24 48.47 -20.51
CA GLY A 209 10.55 48.68 -19.23
C GLY A 209 11.18 49.86 -18.47
N PRO A 210 10.39 50.65 -17.71
CA PRO A 210 10.84 51.89 -17.08
C PRO A 210 11.72 51.67 -15.83
N PRO A 211 12.58 52.65 -15.49
CA PRO A 211 13.61 52.51 -14.46
C PRO A 211 13.06 52.67 -13.03
N LEU A 212 13.58 51.84 -12.11
CA LEU A 212 13.31 51.90 -10.69
C LEU A 212 13.89 53.18 -10.06
N ALA A 213 13.02 53.96 -9.44
CA ALA A 213 13.37 55.14 -8.67
C ALA A 213 14.00 54.76 -7.32
N LEU A 214 15.12 55.40 -7.03
CA LEU A 214 15.84 55.43 -5.76
C LEU A 214 15.03 56.16 -4.69
N LEU A 215 14.92 55.59 -3.49
CA LEU A 215 14.48 56.29 -2.28
C LEU A 215 15.59 56.22 -1.21
N PRO A 216 15.97 57.35 -0.58
CA PRO A 216 16.92 57.38 0.52
C PRO A 216 16.22 57.18 1.88
N ALA A 217 16.88 56.44 2.77
CA ALA A 217 16.49 56.28 4.17
C ALA A 217 17.07 57.41 5.04
N PRO A 218 16.30 58.02 5.95
CA PRO A 218 16.85 58.82 7.04
C PRO A 218 16.93 58.01 8.35
N ALA A 219 18.12 58.02 8.94
CA ALA A 219 18.36 57.62 10.32
C ALA A 219 17.84 58.70 11.29
N PRO A 220 17.50 58.31 12.53
CA PRO A 220 17.77 59.18 13.67
C PRO A 220 18.74 58.53 14.66
N ALA A 221 19.74 59.32 15.01
CA ALA A 221 20.68 59.08 16.09
C ALA A 221 20.00 59.23 17.46
N SER A 222 20.30 58.30 18.36
CA SER A 222 20.09 58.46 19.80
C SER A 222 21.31 57.94 20.54
N HIS A 223 22.20 58.86 20.89
CA HIS A 223 23.20 58.69 21.94
C HIS A 223 22.50 58.75 23.30
N LEU A 224 22.55 57.70 24.13
CA LEU A 224 22.58 57.85 25.59
C LEU A 224 23.27 56.64 26.27
N VAL A 225 24.40 56.97 26.91
CA VAL A 225 24.89 56.48 28.21
C VAL A 225 25.07 54.97 28.40
N SER A 226 26.31 54.51 28.21
CA SER A 226 26.81 53.20 28.63
C SER A 226 27.33 53.27 30.08
N LEU A 227 26.69 52.55 31.00
CA LEU A 227 27.22 52.26 32.35
C LEU A 227 28.00 50.93 32.31
N PRO A 228 29.19 50.82 32.95
CA PRO A 228 29.95 49.58 33.00
C PRO A 228 29.47 48.71 34.17
N PHE A 229 28.46 47.87 33.94
CA PHE A 229 28.21 46.69 34.78
C PHE A 229 28.56 45.44 33.98
N GLN A 230 29.86 45.11 33.96
CA GLN A 230 30.34 43.83 33.48
C GLN A 230 30.04 42.76 34.53
N GLN A 231 28.83 42.20 34.51
CA GLN A 231 28.68 40.82 34.94
C GLN A 231 29.19 39.93 33.79
N PRO A 232 30.07 38.95 34.05
CA PRO A 232 30.43 37.95 33.05
C PRO A 232 29.18 37.12 32.76
N PHE A 233 28.44 37.51 31.73
CA PHE A 233 27.41 36.66 31.15
C PHE A 233 28.17 35.46 30.57
N ILE A 234 28.06 34.31 31.24
CA ILE A 234 28.53 33.05 30.68
C ILE A 234 27.68 32.86 29.41
N SER A 235 28.29 33.18 28.27
CA SER A 235 27.71 32.89 26.97
C SER A 235 27.68 31.37 26.85
N HIS A 236 26.58 30.78 27.34
CA HIS A 236 26.22 29.41 27.03
C HIS A 236 25.89 29.39 25.54
N SER A 237 26.93 29.33 24.72
CA SER A 237 26.84 28.92 23.33
C SER A 237 26.37 27.47 23.38
N PHE A 238 25.06 27.28 23.51
CA PHE A 238 24.45 25.99 23.30
C PHE A 238 24.91 25.56 21.91
N PRO A 239 25.54 24.38 21.77
CA PRO A 239 25.93 23.90 20.46
C PRO A 239 24.67 23.94 19.60
N GLU A 240 24.68 24.80 18.57
CA GLU A 240 23.54 24.85 17.66
C GLU A 240 23.33 23.43 17.16
N PRO A 241 22.14 22.83 17.39
CA PRO A 241 21.87 21.49 16.93
C PRO A 241 22.20 21.50 15.45
N ASN A 242 23.04 20.57 15.02
CA ASN A 242 23.60 20.54 13.67
C ASN A 242 22.45 20.26 12.68
N GLN A 243 21.66 21.29 12.36
CA GLN A 243 20.39 21.21 11.60
C GLN A 243 20.61 20.75 10.16
N ASN A 244 21.87 20.62 9.75
CA ASN A 244 22.28 20.19 8.42
C ASN A 244 22.72 18.71 8.37
N SER A 245 22.36 17.89 9.36
CA SER A 245 22.61 16.45 9.27
C SER A 245 21.80 15.85 8.11
N ARG A 246 22.52 15.36 7.09
CA ARG A 246 21.98 14.62 5.96
C ARG A 246 21.93 13.15 6.30
N LEU A 247 21.00 12.41 5.69
CA LEU A 247 20.95 10.97 5.87
C LEU A 247 22.24 10.33 5.33
N LYS A 248 22.88 9.51 6.16
CA LYS A 248 24.01 8.68 5.77
C LYS A 248 23.47 7.28 5.43
N PRO A 249 23.53 6.84 4.16
CA PRO A 249 23.13 5.49 3.80
C PRO A 249 23.96 4.45 4.53
N TRP A 250 23.36 3.32 4.90
CA TRP A 250 24.10 2.22 5.49
C TRP A 250 25.07 1.62 4.47
N SER A 251 26.30 1.35 4.92
CA SER A 251 27.37 0.79 4.10
C SER A 251 28.21 -0.20 4.90
N HIS A 252 28.53 -1.35 4.32
CA HIS A 252 29.42 -2.33 4.91
C HIS A 252 30.22 -3.03 3.80
N PRO A 253 31.55 -3.22 3.95
CA PRO A 253 32.42 -3.71 2.87
C PRO A 253 32.04 -5.11 2.35
N SER A 254 31.51 -5.96 3.22
CA SER A 254 31.08 -7.33 2.86
C SER A 254 29.71 -7.41 2.16
N PHE A 255 28.96 -6.31 2.01
CA PHE A 255 27.63 -6.33 1.42
C PHE A 255 27.57 -5.39 0.22
N CYS A 256 26.80 -5.76 -0.81
CA CYS A 256 26.58 -4.87 -1.93
C CYS A 256 25.82 -3.61 -1.47
N ALA A 257 26.35 -2.44 -1.83
CA ALA A 257 25.66 -1.18 -1.61
C ALA A 257 24.36 -1.09 -2.44
N LEU A 258 23.45 -0.21 -2.00
CA LEU A 258 22.30 0.18 -2.83
C LEU A 258 22.79 0.83 -4.14
N PRO A 259 21.97 0.85 -5.21
CA PRO A 259 22.36 1.49 -6.46
C PRO A 259 22.84 2.93 -6.26
N ASP A 260 23.87 3.37 -6.99
CA ASP A 260 24.48 4.69 -6.80
C ASP A 260 23.48 5.84 -6.88
N ALA A 261 22.51 5.75 -7.80
CA ALA A 261 21.43 6.73 -7.93
C ALA A 261 20.56 6.84 -6.67
N VAL A 262 20.37 5.75 -5.93
CA VAL A 262 19.65 5.72 -4.65
C VAL A 262 20.50 6.37 -3.55
N VAL A 263 21.77 5.96 -3.45
CA VAL A 263 22.74 6.49 -2.47
C VAL A 263 22.92 8.00 -2.62
N GLN A 264 23.10 8.49 -3.86
CA GLN A 264 23.24 9.92 -4.15
C GLN A 264 22.00 10.72 -3.76
N ARG A 265 20.79 10.19 -4.02
CA ARG A 265 19.55 10.86 -3.62
C ARG A 265 19.35 10.86 -2.10
N LEU A 266 19.66 9.76 -1.42
CA LEU A 266 19.60 9.69 0.04
C LEU A 266 20.50 10.72 0.71
N ALA A 267 21.71 10.93 0.18
CA ALA A 267 22.64 11.93 0.68
C ALA A 267 22.12 13.39 0.57
N GLY A 268 21.07 13.62 -0.23
CA GLY A 268 20.40 14.92 -0.33
C GLY A 268 19.26 15.13 0.67
N ILE A 269 18.78 14.07 1.33
CA ILE A 269 17.64 14.14 2.25
C ILE A 269 18.12 14.61 3.62
N LYS A 270 17.41 15.57 4.21
CA LYS A 270 17.67 16.02 5.58
C LYS A 270 17.17 14.98 6.58
N SER A 271 17.99 14.64 7.56
CA SER A 271 17.62 13.65 8.58
C SER A 271 16.39 14.06 9.41
N SER A 272 16.15 15.36 9.57
CA SER A 272 14.98 15.90 10.29
C SER A 272 13.64 15.69 9.57
N GLU A 273 13.66 15.40 8.27
CA GLU A 273 12.44 15.18 7.47
C GLU A 273 12.00 13.71 7.53
N MET A 274 12.87 12.81 7.96
CA MET A 274 12.63 11.37 7.97
C MET A 274 12.48 10.81 9.39
N PRO A 275 11.88 9.61 9.57
CA PRO A 275 11.89 8.92 10.86
C PRO A 275 13.31 8.81 11.43
N ASN A 276 13.46 8.92 12.74
CA ASN A 276 14.73 8.56 13.38
C ASN A 276 15.04 7.07 13.11
N ARG A 277 16.27 6.76 12.67
CA ARG A 277 16.66 5.40 12.27
C ARG A 277 16.56 4.42 13.44
N ASP A 278 17.12 4.77 14.59
CA ASP A 278 17.12 3.90 15.77
C ASP A 278 15.69 3.60 16.25
N GLU A 279 14.81 4.61 16.17
CA GLU A 279 13.39 4.44 16.48
C GLU A 279 12.69 3.50 15.50
N PHE A 280 12.96 3.63 14.20
CA PHE A 280 12.43 2.72 13.19
C PHE A 280 12.94 1.29 13.40
N ASP A 281 14.25 1.11 13.65
CA ASP A 281 14.86 -0.20 13.85
C ASP A 281 14.26 -0.89 15.08
N ARG A 282 14.04 -0.15 16.18
CA ARG A 282 13.35 -0.66 17.38
C ARG A 282 11.92 -1.13 17.10
N VAL A 283 11.14 -0.33 16.36
CA VAL A 283 9.75 -0.69 15.99
C VAL A 283 9.74 -1.89 15.05
N LEU A 284 10.69 -1.96 14.11
CA LEU A 284 10.85 -3.10 13.21
C LEU A 284 11.21 -4.37 13.97
N GLU A 285 12.13 -4.31 14.93
CA GLU A 285 12.50 -5.45 15.78
C GLU A 285 11.32 -5.98 16.58
N ASP A 286 10.55 -5.09 17.22
CA ASP A 286 9.33 -5.46 17.95
C ASP A 286 8.26 -6.08 17.03
N PHE A 287 8.07 -5.53 15.83
CA PHE A 287 7.21 -6.14 14.81
C PHE A 287 7.67 -7.56 14.46
N LEU A 288 8.97 -7.76 14.18
CA LEU A 288 9.54 -9.07 13.85
C LEU A 288 9.42 -10.07 15.02
N ALA A 289 9.56 -9.60 16.26
CA ALA A 289 9.41 -10.41 17.47
C ALA A 289 8.00 -10.95 17.68
N ARG A 290 6.98 -10.29 17.11
CA ARG A 290 5.57 -10.73 17.15
C ARG A 290 5.18 -11.63 15.99
N LEU A 291 5.99 -11.72 14.93
CA LEU A 291 5.75 -12.65 13.82
C LEU A 291 5.94 -14.09 14.29
N GLN A 292 5.18 -15.00 13.68
CA GLN A 292 5.40 -16.45 13.80
C GLN A 292 6.84 -16.79 13.39
N SER A 293 7.46 -17.78 14.05
CA SER A 293 8.84 -18.21 13.81
C SER A 293 9.16 -18.36 12.33
N ASP A 294 8.26 -19.03 11.61
CA ASP A 294 8.46 -19.42 10.21
C ASP A 294 8.43 -18.22 9.25
N LEU A 295 7.70 -17.17 9.63
CA LEU A 295 7.67 -15.90 8.89
C LEU A 295 8.87 -15.04 9.27
N ARG A 296 9.27 -15.04 10.54
CA ARG A 296 10.40 -14.26 11.05
C ARG A 296 11.71 -14.61 10.35
N GLU A 297 11.93 -15.89 10.05
CA GLU A 297 13.13 -16.35 9.34
C GLU A 297 13.30 -15.72 7.95
N THR A 298 12.20 -15.38 7.27
CA THR A 298 12.21 -14.93 5.87
C THR A 298 11.79 -13.47 5.68
N ALA A 299 11.18 -12.85 6.69
CA ALA A 299 10.67 -11.48 6.60
C ALA A 299 11.78 -10.43 6.53
N CYS A 300 12.85 -10.60 7.32
CA CYS A 300 13.93 -9.62 7.42
C CYS A 300 15.22 -10.32 7.84
N LEU A 301 16.28 -10.12 7.04
CA LEU A 301 17.54 -10.84 7.20
C LEU A 301 18.58 -9.94 7.87
N ALA A 302 18.89 -10.23 9.13
CA ALA A 302 20.02 -9.65 9.83
C ALA A 302 21.34 -9.93 9.06
N PRO A 303 22.38 -9.08 9.18
CA PRO A 303 23.62 -9.20 8.41
C PRO A 303 24.26 -10.59 8.42
N GLU A 304 24.31 -11.24 9.58
CA GLU A 304 24.95 -12.55 9.77
C GLU A 304 24.18 -13.66 9.05
N LYS A 305 22.85 -13.64 9.18
CA LYS A 305 21.95 -14.58 8.48
C LYS A 305 21.99 -14.35 6.98
N TYR A 306 21.95 -13.09 6.55
CA TYR A 306 22.03 -12.71 5.15
C TYR A 306 23.34 -13.22 4.52
N ALA A 307 24.48 -12.97 5.17
CA ALA A 307 25.78 -13.43 4.69
C ALA A 307 25.86 -14.96 4.63
N THR A 308 25.30 -15.66 5.62
CA THR A 308 25.24 -17.13 5.61
C THR A 308 24.47 -17.64 4.41
N ILE A 309 23.28 -17.07 4.15
CA ILE A 309 22.44 -17.45 3.00
C ILE A 309 23.15 -17.12 1.68
N ALA A 310 23.67 -15.90 1.52
CA ALA A 310 24.38 -15.48 0.32
C ALA A 310 25.58 -16.40 0.00
N ASN A 311 26.38 -16.75 1.00
CA ASN A 311 27.48 -17.69 0.84
C ASN A 311 27.02 -19.09 0.43
N CYS A 312 25.96 -19.62 1.05
CA CYS A 312 25.38 -20.92 0.67
C CYS A 312 24.87 -20.90 -0.78
N LEU A 313 24.17 -19.83 -1.19
CA LEU A 313 23.70 -19.65 -2.56
C LEU A 313 24.84 -19.52 -3.57
N SER A 314 25.93 -18.82 -3.22
CA SER A 314 27.09 -18.65 -4.10
C SER A 314 27.81 -19.98 -4.41
N ARG A 315 27.79 -20.92 -3.46
CA ARG A 315 28.42 -22.24 -3.57
C ARG A 315 27.46 -23.33 -4.05
N ASN A 316 26.19 -22.98 -4.29
CA ASN A 316 25.11 -23.93 -4.54
C ASN A 316 24.98 -25.02 -3.44
N ASP A 317 25.33 -24.68 -2.19
CA ASP A 317 25.25 -25.58 -1.04
C ASP A 317 24.19 -25.07 -0.06
N ILE A 318 22.92 -25.34 -0.37
CA ILE A 318 21.76 -24.98 0.47
C ILE A 318 21.48 -25.99 1.60
N THR A 319 22.31 -27.03 1.73
CA THR A 319 22.11 -28.10 2.73
C THR A 319 22.32 -27.58 4.15
N ARG A 320 23.16 -26.55 4.31
CA ARG A 320 23.48 -25.88 5.58
C ARG A 320 22.40 -24.94 6.08
N LEU A 321 21.42 -24.61 5.25
CA LEU A 321 20.31 -23.71 5.60
C LEU A 321 19.20 -24.49 6.32
N SER A 322 18.45 -23.79 7.17
CA SER A 322 17.23 -24.35 7.78
C SER A 322 16.26 -24.82 6.69
N GLU A 323 15.44 -25.83 6.99
CA GLU A 323 14.45 -26.37 6.04
C GLU A 323 13.55 -25.26 5.48
N ARG A 324 13.13 -24.33 6.35
CA ARG A 324 12.30 -23.19 5.98
C ARG A 324 12.99 -22.25 5.00
N ILE A 325 14.24 -21.86 5.28
CA ILE A 325 15.03 -21.01 4.39
C ILE A 325 15.31 -21.72 3.07
N ARG A 326 15.57 -23.02 3.08
CA ARG A 326 15.78 -23.82 1.87
C ARG A 326 14.52 -23.82 1.00
N ALA A 327 13.36 -24.09 1.59
CA ALA A 327 12.07 -24.05 0.88
C ALA A 327 11.80 -22.65 0.30
N TRP A 328 12.07 -21.60 1.07
CA TRP A 328 11.94 -20.22 0.60
C TRP A 328 12.90 -19.91 -0.56
N ALA A 329 14.19 -20.27 -0.43
CA ALA A 329 15.19 -20.06 -1.46
C ALA A 329 14.85 -20.77 -2.77
N THR A 330 14.41 -22.03 -2.69
CA THR A 330 13.97 -22.82 -3.84
C THR A 330 12.71 -22.25 -4.48
N CYS A 331 11.70 -21.91 -3.67
CA CYS A 331 10.43 -21.37 -4.15
C CYS A 331 10.63 -20.03 -4.90
N HIS A 332 11.47 -19.15 -4.38
CA HIS A 332 11.74 -17.84 -4.98
C HIS A 332 12.94 -17.83 -5.94
N ARG A 333 13.54 -18.99 -6.23
CA ARG A 333 14.73 -19.14 -7.07
C ARG A 333 15.85 -18.16 -6.70
N LEU A 334 16.11 -18.03 -5.40
CA LEU A 334 17.10 -17.10 -4.89
C LEU A 334 18.50 -17.49 -5.38
N SER A 335 19.30 -16.49 -5.71
CA SER A 335 20.66 -16.66 -6.22
C SER A 335 21.61 -15.64 -5.60
N SER A 336 22.91 -15.95 -5.58
CA SER A 336 23.92 -14.93 -5.29
C SER A 336 24.04 -13.97 -6.47
N GLY A 337 23.85 -12.68 -6.22
CA GLY A 337 23.90 -11.62 -7.24
C GLY A 337 25.30 -11.07 -7.48
N ALA A 338 26.29 -11.45 -6.68
CA ALA A 338 27.69 -11.04 -6.81
C ALA A 338 28.62 -12.16 -6.33
N ASP A 339 29.87 -12.12 -6.81
CA ASP A 339 30.89 -13.13 -6.45
C ASP A 339 31.80 -12.67 -5.30
N THR A 340 31.97 -11.35 -5.12
CA THR A 340 32.92 -10.75 -4.16
C THR A 340 32.28 -10.18 -2.90
N VAL A 341 30.96 -9.91 -2.94
CA VAL A 341 30.20 -9.31 -1.84
C VAL A 341 28.89 -10.06 -1.64
N ASN A 342 28.34 -10.03 -0.43
CA ASN A 342 27.05 -10.64 -0.16
C ASN A 342 25.94 -9.82 -0.84
N LEU A 343 25.25 -10.46 -1.79
CA LEU A 343 24.06 -9.95 -2.45
C LEU A 343 23.14 -11.12 -2.79
N ILE A 344 21.91 -11.10 -2.30
CA ILE A 344 20.86 -12.06 -2.64
C ILE A 344 19.91 -11.39 -3.64
N VAL A 345 19.64 -12.08 -4.74
CA VAL A 345 18.70 -11.65 -5.77
C VAL A 345 17.63 -12.70 -6.01
N ALA A 346 16.45 -12.24 -6.44
CA ALA A 346 15.35 -13.07 -6.92
C ALA A 346 15.00 -12.65 -8.36
N PRO A 347 14.69 -13.57 -9.28
CA PRO A 347 14.21 -13.21 -10.61
C PRO A 347 12.85 -12.50 -10.49
N ARG A 348 12.64 -11.45 -11.29
CA ARG A 348 11.32 -10.80 -11.40
C ARG A 348 10.30 -11.73 -12.02
N ASP A 349 9.02 -11.48 -11.75
CA ASP A 349 7.88 -12.25 -12.28
C ASP A 349 7.98 -12.52 -13.80
N SER A 350 8.37 -11.52 -14.58
CA SER A 350 8.51 -11.63 -16.05
C SER A 350 9.61 -12.60 -16.49
N TYR A 351 10.61 -12.86 -15.64
CA TYR A 351 11.74 -13.75 -15.90
C TYR A 351 11.69 -15.02 -15.04
N PHE A 352 10.72 -15.12 -14.14
CA PHE A 352 10.58 -16.25 -13.22
C PHE A 352 10.35 -17.57 -13.96
N LEU A 353 9.63 -17.51 -15.09
CA LEU A 353 9.33 -18.66 -15.96
C LEU A 353 10.42 -18.97 -16.99
N ALA A 354 11.48 -18.15 -17.08
CA ALA A 354 12.59 -18.42 -17.98
C ALA A 354 13.26 -19.77 -17.66
N SER A 355 13.88 -20.38 -18.67
CA SER A 355 14.57 -21.66 -18.48
C SER A 355 15.74 -21.49 -17.50
N PRO A 356 16.18 -22.55 -16.80
CA PRO A 356 17.33 -22.47 -15.91
C PRO A 356 18.60 -21.94 -16.59
N GLU A 357 18.80 -22.29 -17.86
CA GLU A 357 19.93 -21.83 -18.68
C GLU A 357 19.84 -20.33 -19.00
N GLU A 358 18.65 -19.84 -19.34
CA GLU A 358 18.41 -18.42 -19.56
C GLU A 358 18.59 -17.61 -18.27
N GLN A 359 18.08 -18.11 -17.14
CA GLN A 359 18.26 -17.48 -15.83
C GLN A 359 19.74 -17.43 -15.43
N ALA A 360 20.52 -18.48 -15.70
CA ALA A 360 21.95 -18.48 -15.47
C ALA A 360 22.66 -17.43 -16.33
N ARG A 361 22.29 -17.30 -17.61
CA ARG A 361 22.82 -16.26 -18.51
C ARG A 361 22.49 -14.85 -18.01
N PHE A 362 21.23 -14.59 -17.67
CA PHE A 362 20.79 -13.30 -17.10
C PHE A 362 21.52 -12.98 -15.79
N LEU A 363 21.72 -13.98 -14.93
CA LEU A 363 22.45 -13.80 -13.68
C LEU A 363 23.92 -13.47 -13.91
N GLN A 364 24.56 -14.09 -14.91
CA GLN A 364 25.94 -13.79 -15.28
C GLN A 364 26.09 -12.37 -15.82
N GLU A 365 25.17 -11.92 -16.67
CA GLU A 365 25.10 -10.54 -17.16
C GLU A 365 24.90 -9.55 -16.00
N TYR A 366 23.98 -9.86 -15.09
CA TYR A 366 23.71 -9.06 -13.90
C TYR A 366 24.97 -8.91 -13.02
N ARG A 367 25.70 -10.00 -12.76
CA ARG A 367 26.97 -9.98 -12.02
C ARG A 367 28.03 -9.13 -12.72
N GLY A 368 28.17 -9.28 -14.02
CA GLY A 368 29.12 -8.51 -14.83
C GLY A 368 28.86 -6.99 -14.77
N ALA A 369 27.60 -6.58 -14.70
CA ALA A 369 27.20 -5.17 -14.59
C ALA A 369 27.44 -4.55 -13.20
N LEU A 370 27.57 -5.39 -12.16
CA LEU A 370 27.86 -4.95 -10.79
C LEU A 370 29.35 -4.86 -10.49
N ASP A 371 30.21 -5.62 -11.18
CA ASP A 371 31.64 -5.54 -10.94
C ASP A 371 32.19 -4.16 -11.37
N PRO A 372 32.70 -3.34 -10.44
CA PRO A 372 33.28 -2.05 -10.77
C PRO A 372 34.47 -2.15 -11.72
N ARG A 373 35.18 -3.29 -11.74
CA ARG A 373 36.30 -3.52 -12.67
C ARG A 373 35.83 -3.58 -14.12
N SER A 374 34.66 -4.16 -14.36
CA SER A 374 34.04 -4.22 -15.69
C SER A 374 33.66 -2.84 -16.22
N ARG A 375 33.33 -1.89 -15.33
CA ARG A 375 33.05 -0.49 -15.73
C ARG A 375 34.30 0.33 -16.00
N ALA A 376 35.39 0.01 -15.28
CA ALA A 376 36.62 0.80 -15.34
C ALA A 376 37.53 0.41 -16.51
N ALA A 377 37.32 -0.76 -17.14
CA ALA A 377 37.98 -1.08 -18.40
C ALA A 377 37.49 -0.08 -19.46
N PRO A 378 38.30 0.93 -19.84
CA PRO A 378 37.96 1.76 -20.99
C PRO A 378 37.84 0.76 -22.13
N LEU A 379 36.73 0.78 -22.86
CA LEU A 379 36.59 0.07 -24.11
C LEU A 379 37.77 0.51 -24.98
N ALA A 380 38.89 -0.21 -24.86
CA ALA A 380 40.03 -0.13 -25.74
C ALA A 380 39.42 -0.48 -27.07
N SER A 381 39.12 0.58 -27.81
CA SER A 381 38.23 0.59 -28.94
C SER A 381 38.84 -0.40 -29.89
N SER A 382 38.22 -1.57 -30.04
CA SER A 382 38.78 -2.64 -30.86
C SER A 382 39.05 -2.01 -32.24
N PRO A 383 40.33 -1.75 -32.59
CA PRO A 383 40.67 -0.82 -33.66
C PRO A 383 40.47 -1.56 -34.97
N GLY A 384 39.24 -1.61 -35.46
CA GLY A 384 38.93 -2.37 -36.67
C GLY A 384 37.47 -2.42 -37.09
N GLN A 385 36.50 -2.21 -36.19
CA GLN A 385 35.10 -2.11 -36.60
C GLN A 385 34.78 -0.71 -37.11
N LYS A 386 35.07 -0.48 -38.39
CA LYS A 386 34.54 0.63 -39.18
C LYS A 386 33.03 0.45 -39.32
N SER A 387 32.26 0.81 -38.30
CA SER A 387 30.81 0.97 -38.42
C SER A 387 30.54 2.26 -39.20
N SER A 388 29.97 2.06 -40.39
CA SER A 388 29.29 3.09 -41.15
C SER A 388 28.28 3.80 -40.25
N SER A 389 28.38 5.12 -40.28
CA SER A 389 27.52 6.09 -39.63
C SER A 389 26.03 5.80 -39.85
N GLU A 390 25.29 5.55 -38.77
CA GLU A 390 23.97 6.17 -38.56
C GLU A 390 23.51 6.01 -37.09
N LYS A 391 23.89 7.02 -36.30
CA LYS A 391 23.08 7.80 -35.35
C LYS A 391 22.45 7.07 -34.15
N ASP A 392 23.23 7.07 -33.06
CA ASP A 392 22.97 7.89 -31.86
C ASP A 392 21.53 7.92 -31.32
N ASN A 393 21.23 7.00 -30.39
CA ASN A 393 20.34 7.24 -29.23
C ASN A 393 20.21 6.05 -28.23
N ASN A 394 20.91 4.92 -28.44
CA ASN A 394 20.70 3.72 -27.63
C ASN A 394 21.57 3.57 -26.35
N ALA A 395 22.23 4.64 -25.89
CA ALA A 395 23.06 4.58 -24.68
C ALA A 395 22.25 4.45 -23.36
N ILE A 396 20.91 4.49 -23.42
CA ILE A 396 20.02 4.32 -22.25
C ILE A 396 19.73 2.82 -21.97
N SER A 397 20.04 1.90 -22.89
CA SER A 397 19.70 0.48 -22.77
C SER A 397 20.51 -0.30 -21.73
N ASN A 398 21.61 0.26 -21.18
CA ASN A 398 22.37 -0.40 -20.10
C ASN A 398 21.62 -0.42 -18.74
N ALA A 399 20.47 0.24 -18.63
CA ALA A 399 19.61 0.13 -17.46
C ALA A 399 18.75 -1.15 -17.47
N ASP A 400 18.65 -1.87 -18.59
CA ASP A 400 17.74 -3.03 -18.71
C ASP A 400 18.25 -4.27 -17.99
N GLY A 401 19.55 -4.50 -17.89
CA GLY A 401 20.11 -5.64 -17.15
C GLY A 401 19.74 -5.64 -15.66
N GLN A 402 19.58 -4.46 -15.05
CA GLN A 402 19.13 -4.33 -13.65
C GLN A 402 17.63 -4.62 -13.45
N GLN A 403 16.88 -4.79 -14.54
CA GLN A 403 15.44 -5.05 -14.49
C GLN A 403 15.10 -6.53 -14.46
N GLN A 404 16.06 -7.45 -14.62
CA GLN A 404 15.78 -8.89 -14.62
C GLN A 404 15.60 -9.45 -13.20
N PHE A 405 16.29 -8.87 -12.22
CA PHE A 405 16.32 -9.34 -10.84
C PHE A 405 15.91 -8.27 -9.85
N GLU A 406 15.25 -8.68 -8.77
CA GLU A 406 15.03 -7.88 -7.58
C GLU A 406 16.09 -8.20 -6.52
N ARG A 407 16.62 -7.17 -5.87
CA ARG A 407 17.53 -7.29 -4.74
C ARG A 407 16.74 -7.52 -3.46
N ILE A 408 17.20 -8.45 -2.63
CA ILE A 408 16.72 -8.58 -1.26
C ILE A 408 17.66 -7.74 -0.39
N PRO A 409 17.17 -6.69 0.29
CA PRO A 409 18.00 -5.84 1.13
C PRO A 409 18.39 -6.59 2.42
N VAL A 410 19.59 -6.34 2.91
CA VAL A 410 19.94 -6.71 4.30
C VAL A 410 19.17 -5.78 5.26
N GLN A 411 18.82 -6.25 6.45
CA GLN A 411 17.94 -5.55 7.39
C GLN A 411 18.24 -4.04 7.54
N PRO A 412 19.49 -3.58 7.78
CA PRO A 412 19.77 -2.15 7.92
C PRO A 412 19.51 -1.31 6.64
N GLN A 413 19.54 -1.93 5.46
CA GLN A 413 19.21 -1.26 4.19
C GLN A 413 17.70 -1.05 4.01
N ILE A 414 16.84 -1.70 4.79
CA ILE A 414 15.38 -1.51 4.70
C ILE A 414 15.02 -0.05 5.00
N TYR A 415 15.62 0.55 6.03
CA TYR A 415 15.43 1.98 6.33
C TYR A 415 15.82 2.85 5.13
N ASP A 416 16.97 2.58 4.50
CA ASP A 416 17.47 3.37 3.37
C ASP A 416 16.56 3.26 2.14
N CYS A 417 16.07 2.05 1.84
CA CYS A 417 15.10 1.84 0.78
C CYS A 417 13.80 2.60 1.04
N LEU A 418 13.27 2.55 2.27
CA LEU A 418 12.05 3.23 2.66
C LEU A 418 12.21 4.76 2.69
N ALA A 419 13.33 5.27 3.21
CA ALA A 419 13.64 6.69 3.21
C ALA A 419 13.76 7.25 1.78
N TYR A 420 14.41 6.50 0.89
CA TYR A 420 14.45 6.87 -0.52
C TYR A 420 13.04 6.89 -1.12
N ALA A 421 12.24 5.84 -0.89
CA ALA A 421 10.90 5.74 -1.48
C ALA A 421 9.92 6.78 -0.92
N HIS A 422 10.08 7.15 0.34
CA HIS A 422 9.24 8.09 1.07
C HIS A 422 9.76 9.55 1.01
N ARG A 423 10.84 9.84 0.29
CA ARG A 423 11.45 11.19 0.17
C ARG A 423 10.48 12.32 -0.20
N GLY A 424 9.35 12.00 -0.84
CA GLY A 424 8.29 12.96 -1.20
C GLY A 424 7.08 12.93 -0.26
N HIS A 425 7.21 12.36 0.95
CA HIS A 425 6.13 12.16 1.92
C HIS A 425 4.89 11.46 1.37
N ALA A 426 5.13 10.54 0.43
CA ALA A 426 4.08 9.81 -0.25
C ALA A 426 3.44 8.75 0.68
N SER A 427 2.20 8.35 0.38
CA SER A 427 1.49 7.32 1.14
C SER A 427 2.19 5.97 1.07
N SER A 428 1.85 5.05 1.99
CA SER A 428 2.36 3.67 1.99
C SER A 428 2.20 2.98 0.63
N VAL A 429 1.11 3.26 -0.12
CA VAL A 429 0.90 2.72 -1.49
C VAL A 429 1.98 3.19 -2.45
N ALA A 430 2.20 4.50 -2.48
CA ALA A 430 3.19 5.10 -3.38
C ALA A 430 4.61 4.65 -3.02
N VAL A 431 4.91 4.53 -1.71
CA VAL A 431 6.17 3.97 -1.22
C VAL A 431 6.38 2.55 -1.76
N MET A 432 5.39 1.66 -1.65
CA MET A 432 5.51 0.29 -2.15
C MET A 432 5.70 0.22 -3.67
N MET A 433 5.05 1.09 -4.44
CA MET A 433 5.26 1.18 -5.89
C MET A 433 6.68 1.64 -6.23
N GLU A 434 7.21 2.60 -5.48
CA GLU A 434 8.58 3.10 -5.67
C GLU A 434 9.63 2.03 -5.29
N ILE A 435 9.41 1.27 -4.20
CA ILE A 435 10.26 0.11 -3.84
C ILE A 435 10.32 -0.92 -4.98
N ARG A 436 9.18 -1.25 -5.59
CA ARG A 436 9.13 -2.14 -6.76
C ARG A 436 9.90 -1.56 -7.95
N ARG A 437 9.77 -0.25 -8.19
CA ARG A 437 10.50 0.45 -9.26
C ARG A 437 12.02 0.40 -9.07
N MET A 438 12.49 0.34 -7.83
CA MET A 438 13.91 0.20 -7.48
C MET A 438 14.47 -1.22 -7.67
N SER A 439 13.67 -2.18 -8.13
CA SER A 439 14.04 -3.61 -8.12
C SER A 439 14.38 -4.10 -6.70
N VAL A 440 13.62 -3.71 -5.67
CA VAL A 440 13.83 -4.19 -4.30
C VAL A 440 12.65 -5.05 -3.88
N SER A 441 12.95 -6.23 -3.34
CA SER A 441 11.97 -7.19 -2.82
C SER A 441 12.11 -7.36 -1.31
N GLY A 442 11.22 -8.13 -0.69
CA GLY A 442 11.27 -8.46 0.75
C GLY A 442 10.82 -7.35 1.70
N ILE A 443 10.68 -6.10 1.25
CA ILE A 443 10.03 -5.05 2.01
C ILE A 443 8.52 -5.23 1.92
N THR A 444 7.85 -5.36 3.06
CA THR A 444 6.42 -5.64 3.14
C THR A 444 5.58 -4.37 3.37
N TRP A 445 4.28 -4.44 3.07
CA TRP A 445 3.35 -3.35 3.34
C TRP A 445 3.37 -2.87 4.81
N PRO A 446 3.34 -3.74 5.84
CA PRO A 446 3.47 -3.31 7.23
C PRO A 446 4.75 -2.52 7.53
N MET A 447 5.88 -2.87 6.90
CA MET A 447 7.14 -2.11 7.09
C MET A 447 7.02 -0.69 6.54
N ALA A 448 6.39 -0.51 5.38
CA ALA A 448 6.12 0.80 4.82
C ALA A 448 5.16 1.63 5.69
N GLU A 449 4.08 1.02 6.21
CA GLU A 449 3.14 1.68 7.13
C GLU A 449 3.83 2.14 8.42
N MET A 450 4.66 1.29 9.03
CA MET A 450 5.43 1.64 10.22
C MET A 450 6.34 2.84 9.93
N PHE A 451 7.05 2.83 8.81
CA PHE A 451 7.93 3.93 8.43
C PHE A 451 7.17 5.25 8.20
N VAL A 452 6.08 5.22 7.43
CA VAL A 452 5.23 6.40 7.17
C VAL A 452 4.61 6.91 8.47
N GLY A 453 4.15 6.01 9.34
CA GLY A 453 3.59 6.34 10.65
C GLY A 453 4.61 6.87 11.67
N LEU A 454 5.91 6.70 11.42
CA LEU A 454 6.98 7.32 12.22
C LEU A 454 7.48 8.63 11.61
N CYS A 455 7.08 8.97 10.37
CA CYS A 455 7.56 10.19 9.71
C CYS A 455 7.04 11.44 10.45
N PRO A 456 7.93 12.35 10.89
CA PRO A 456 7.54 13.53 11.64
C PRO A 456 6.61 14.46 10.84
N LEU A 457 6.84 14.57 9.53
CA LEU A 457 6.06 15.46 8.66
C LEU A 457 4.67 14.89 8.36
N CYS A 458 4.55 13.59 8.06
CA CYS A 458 3.26 12.95 7.82
C CYS A 458 2.38 12.88 9.09
N ASN A 459 3.01 12.70 10.26
CA ASN A 459 2.30 12.64 11.53
C ASN A 459 1.64 13.97 11.93
N VAL A 460 2.28 15.09 11.63
CA VAL A 460 1.71 16.42 11.92
C VAL A 460 0.44 16.66 11.09
N VAL A 461 0.48 16.32 9.79
CA VAL A 461 -0.68 16.46 8.89
C VAL A 461 -1.87 15.63 9.38
N THR A 462 -1.60 14.39 9.80
CA THR A 462 -2.66 13.46 10.25
C THR A 462 -3.30 13.90 11.57
N LYS A 463 -2.50 14.40 12.52
CA LYS A 463 -3.00 14.93 13.81
C LYS A 463 -3.75 16.26 13.65
N GLY A 464 -3.27 17.14 12.77
CA GLY A 464 -3.90 18.44 12.51
C GLY A 464 -5.30 18.33 11.90
N GLY A 465 -5.51 17.37 11.01
CA GLY A 465 -6.82 17.13 10.37
C GLY A 465 -7.90 16.63 11.34
N SER A 466 -7.53 15.86 12.36
CA SER A 466 -8.49 15.34 13.34
C SER A 466 -8.93 16.39 14.37
N ALA A 467 -8.04 17.33 14.74
CA ALA A 467 -8.34 18.32 15.78
C ALA A 467 -9.37 19.39 15.37
N LEU A 468 -9.50 19.68 14.07
CA LEU A 468 -10.53 20.63 13.58
C LEU A 468 -11.93 20.00 13.46
N ALA A 469 -12.05 18.67 13.35
CA ALA A 469 -13.35 18.02 13.25
C ALA A 469 -14.12 17.99 14.59
N THR A 470 -13.43 18.11 15.73
CA THR A 470 -14.06 17.98 17.06
C THR A 470 -14.50 19.31 17.67
N LYS A 471 -14.01 20.46 17.17
CA LYS A 471 -14.37 21.78 17.73
C LYS A 471 -15.67 22.40 17.17
N GLY A 472 -16.36 21.72 16.27
CA GLY A 472 -17.62 22.21 15.67
C GLY A 472 -18.92 21.79 16.37
N SER A 473 -18.89 21.02 17.46
CA SER A 473 -20.09 20.39 18.04
C SER A 473 -20.41 20.75 19.50
N THR A 474 -19.76 21.77 20.08
CA THR A 474 -20.03 22.19 21.47
C THR A 474 -20.20 23.71 21.56
N ASN A 475 -21.29 24.25 21.02
CA ASN A 475 -21.84 25.54 21.48
C ASN A 475 -23.25 25.78 20.91
N LEU A 476 -24.24 25.07 21.45
CA LEU A 476 -25.67 25.38 21.32
C LEU A 476 -26.37 24.70 22.50
N GLY A 477 -26.31 25.32 23.69
CA GLY A 477 -26.92 24.73 24.88
C GLY A 477 -26.58 25.41 26.20
N ALA A 478 -26.59 26.75 26.26
CA ALA A 478 -26.58 27.48 27.53
C ALA A 478 -27.23 28.86 27.37
N ALA A 479 -28.55 28.89 27.17
CA ALA A 479 -29.38 30.08 27.35
C ALA A 479 -30.84 29.66 27.63
N ALA A 480 -31.11 29.28 28.88
CA ALA A 480 -32.44 29.27 29.48
C ALA A 480 -32.29 29.23 31.01
N ARG A 481 -32.30 30.41 31.61
CA ARG A 481 -32.76 30.65 32.98
C ARG A 481 -33.65 31.88 32.96
#